data_AF-A0A0W1QNJ8-F1
#
_entry.id   AF-A0A0W1QNJ8-F1
#
_cell.length_a   1.000
_cell.length_b   1.000
_cell.length_c   1.000
_cell.angle_alpha   90.00
_cell.angle_beta   90.00
_cell.angle_gamma   90.00
#
_symmetry.space_group_name_H-M   'P 1'
#
loop_
_entity.id
_entity.type
_entity.pdbx_description
1 polymer ?
#
loop_
_entity_poly.entity_id
_entity_poly.type
_entity_poly.pdbx_seq_one_letter_code
_entity_poly.pdbx_strand_id
1 'polypeptide(L)' 'MSEFLNNRPRFVMLKSINGEPMLVNVSSVRTVSTINMAGADFGVISFGKEHEVVIGSSVPEVVQAIEAALANNSSIFTAA' A
#
# COMPACT_ATOMS: atom_id res chain seq x y z
N MET A 1 22.19 -12.85 -10.47
CA MET A 1 21.23 -13.73 -9.78
C MET A 1 20.83 -13.09 -8.44
N SER A 2 19.97 -12.07 -8.48
CA SER A 2 19.56 -11.33 -7.27
C SER A 2 18.08 -10.89 -7.31
N GLU A 3 17.25 -11.54 -8.13
CA GLU A 3 15.82 -11.19 -8.29
C GLU A 3 14.87 -11.99 -7.39
N PHE A 4 15.34 -13.03 -6.68
CA PHE A 4 14.45 -13.92 -5.93
C PHE A 4 14.20 -13.51 -4.47
N LEU A 5 14.94 -12.53 -3.92
CA LEU A 5 14.75 -12.08 -2.54
C LEU A 5 13.61 -11.07 -2.36
N ASN A 6 13.09 -10.49 -3.45
CA ASN A 6 12.04 -9.47 -3.38
C ASN A 6 10.61 -9.99 -3.58
N ASN A 7 10.43 -11.30 -3.79
CA ASN A 7 9.12 -11.90 -4.09
C ASN A 7 8.32 -12.37 -2.85
N ARG A 8 8.74 -11.99 -1.64
CA ARG A 8 7.90 -12.23 -0.46
C ARG A 8 6.73 -11.24 -0.51
N PRO A 9 5.48 -11.71 -0.33
CA PRO A 9 4.34 -10.81 -0.23
C PRO A 9 4.50 -9.96 1.03
N ARG A 10 4.54 -8.64 0.85
CA ARG A 10 4.70 -7.66 1.93
C ARG A 10 3.39 -6.94 2.12
N PHE A 11 2.83 -6.99 3.31
CA PHE A 11 1.54 -6.39 3.58
C PHE A 11 1.68 -5.12 4.42
N VAL A 12 0.99 -4.06 4.02
CA VAL A 12 0.81 -2.84 4.80
C VAL A 12 -0.66 -2.68 5.12
N MET A 13 -0.95 -2.20 6.33
CA MET A 13 -2.30 -1.85 6.71
C MET A 13 -2.53 -0.38 6.39
N LEU A 14 -3.46 -0.11 5.48
CA LEU A 14 -3.85 1.24 5.06
C LEU A 14 -5.29 1.49 5.43
N LYS A 15 -5.67 2.76 5.56
CA LYS A 15 -7.07 3.11 5.80
C LYS A 15 -7.82 3.07 4.47
N SER A 16 -8.94 2.35 4.41
CA SER A 16 -9.86 2.37 3.28
C SER A 16 -10.73 3.64 3.29
N ILE A 17 -11.38 3.96 2.17
CA ILE A 17 -12.28 5.12 2.06
C ILE A 17 -13.47 5.05 3.03
N ASN A 18 -13.88 3.84 3.40
CA ASN A 18 -14.96 3.60 4.36
C ASN A 18 -14.49 3.71 5.83
N GLY A 19 -13.20 3.98 6.05
CA GLY A 19 -12.59 4.09 7.38
C GLY A 19 -12.11 2.77 7.97
N GLU A 20 -12.34 1.63 7.30
CA GLU A 20 -11.87 0.33 7.75
C GLU A 20 -10.40 0.09 7.37
N PRO A 21 -9.61 -0.60 8.19
CA PRO A 21 -8.26 -1.00 7.83
C PRO A 21 -8.27 -2.05 6.71
N MET A 22 -7.42 -1.86 5.70
CA MET A 22 -7.25 -2.73 4.54
C MET A 22 -5.81 -3.24 4.47
N LEU A 23 -5.63 -4.54 4.30
CA LEU A 23 -4.31 -5.14 4.05
C LEU A 23 -3.97 -5.06 2.56
N VAL A 24 -2.89 -4.37 2.24
CA VAL A 24 -2.43 -4.15 0.88
C VAL A 24 -1.10 -4.86 0.67
N ASN A 25 -1.04 -5.74 -0.33
CA ASN A 25 0.21 -6.37 -0.75
C ASN A 25 1.05 -5.38 -1.58
N VAL A 26 2.07 -4.80 -0.95
CA VAL A 26 3.00 -3.83 -1.54
C VAL A 26 3.71 -4.41 -2.76
N SER A 27 4.03 -5.70 -2.74
CA SER A 27 4.72 -6.36 -3.87
C SER A 27 3.88 -6.41 -5.14
N SER A 28 2.56 -6.25 -5.01
CA SER A 28 1.62 -6.18 -6.13
C SER A 28 1.33 -4.74 -6.58
N VAL A 29 1.73 -3.73 -5.80
CA VAL A 29 1.50 -2.32 -6.12
C VAL A 29 2.45 -1.88 -7.22
N ARG A 30 1.90 -1.31 -8.30
CA ARG A 30 2.69 -0.79 -9.43
C ARG A 30 2.79 0.72 -9.41
N THR A 31 1.69 1.40 -9.10
CA THR A 31 1.62 2.86 -9.09
C THR A 31 0.77 3.35 -7.93
N VAL A 32 1.18 4.49 -7.37
CA VAL A 32 0.43 5.25 -6.36
C VAL A 32 0.11 6.61 -6.96
N SER A 33 -1.15 7.00 -6.95
CA SER A 33 -1.64 8.28 -7.48
C SER A 33 -2.57 8.97 -6.47
N THR A 34 -2.94 10.21 -6.75
CA THR A 34 -3.86 10.99 -5.92
C THR A 34 -5.18 11.18 -6.66
N ILE A 35 -6.30 11.09 -5.95
CA ILE A 35 -7.61 11.50 -6.43
C ILE A 35 -8.20 12.53 -5.45
N ASN A 36 -8.77 13.61 -5.99
CA ASN A 36 -9.57 14.53 -5.17
C ASN A 36 -11.02 14.03 -5.15
N MET A 37 -11.52 13.66 -3.97
CA MET A 37 -12.92 13.33 -3.75
C MET A 37 -13.53 14.31 -2.77
N ALA A 38 -14.58 15.01 -3.21
CA ALA A 38 -15.35 15.93 -2.37
C ALA A 38 -14.50 16.99 -1.63
N GLY A 39 -13.40 17.44 -2.24
CA GLY A 39 -12.50 18.45 -1.66
C GLY A 39 -11.41 17.90 -0.75
N ALA A 40 -11.31 16.58 -0.60
CA ALA A 40 -10.22 15.91 0.12
C ALA A 40 -9.37 15.05 -0.84
N ASP A 41 -8.05 15.11 -0.67
CA ASP A 41 -7.10 14.35 -1.48
C ASP A 41 -6.86 12.97 -0.85
N PHE A 42 -7.16 11.93 -1.63
CA PHE A 42 -7.01 10.54 -1.25
C PHE A 42 -5.97 9.84 -2.11
N GLY A 43 -5.26 8.89 -1.52
CA GLY A 43 -4.37 7.99 -2.26
C GLY A 43 -5.15 6.97 -3.06
N VAL A 44 -4.59 6.59 -4.21
CA VAL A 44 -5.07 5.50 -5.05
C VAL A 44 -3.90 4.58 -5.32
N ILE A 45 -4.13 3.29 -5.13
CA ILE A 45 -3.15 2.24 -5.37
C ILE A 45 -3.61 1.43 -6.58
N SER A 46 -2.72 1.29 -7.56
CA SER A 46 -2.97 0.48 -8.74
C SER A 46 -2.09 -0.77 -8.73
N PHE A 47 -2.72 -1.92 -8.93
CA PHE A 47 -2.07 -3.24 -9.00
C PHE A 47 -1.81 -3.68 -10.46
N GLY A 48 -2.43 -3.01 -11.42
CA GLY A 48 -2.39 -3.35 -12.84
C GLY A 48 -3.20 -2.34 -13.67
N LYS A 49 -3.30 -2.56 -14.98
CA LYS A 49 -3.96 -1.61 -15.89
C LYS A 49 -5.48 -1.42 -15.63
N GLU A 50 -6.11 -2.38 -14.96
CA GLU A 50 -7.57 -2.42 -14.76
C GLU A 50 -7.97 -2.48 -13.27
N HIS A 51 -7.00 -2.55 -12.35
CA HIS A 51 -7.27 -2.77 -10.93
C HIS A 51 -6.67 -1.64 -10.10
N GLU A 52 -7.52 -0.71 -9.70
CA GLU A 52 -7.19 0.42 -8.84
C GLU A 52 -8.08 0.41 -7.59
N VAL A 53 -7.50 0.76 -6.46
CA VAL A 53 -8.20 0.85 -5.17
C VAL A 53 -7.93 2.21 -4.57
N VAL A 54 -9.00 2.95 -4.33
CA VAL A 54 -8.93 4.21 -3.58
C VAL A 54 -8.82 3.86 -2.10
N ILE A 55 -7.92 4.53 -1.41
CA ILE A 55 -7.69 4.37 0.01
C ILE A 55 -7.94 5.70 0.73
N GLY A 56 -8.45 5.61 1.95
CA GLY A 56 -8.78 6.74 2.83
C GLY A 56 -7.56 7.43 3.45
N SER A 57 -6.34 7.03 3.06
CA SER A 57 -5.07 7.64 3.46
C SER A 57 -4.56 8.59 2.39
N SER A 58 -3.81 9.61 2.79
CA SER A 58 -3.18 10.55 1.84
C SER A 58 -1.99 9.89 1.12
N VAL A 59 -1.63 10.36 -0.08
CA VAL A 59 -0.48 9.79 -0.81
C VAL A 59 0.83 9.78 0.00
N PRO A 60 1.19 10.84 0.76
CA PRO A 60 2.38 10.79 1.61
C PRO A 60 2.36 9.68 2.66
N GLU A 61 1.21 9.44 3.31
CA GLU A 61 1.06 8.35 4.29
C GLU A 61 1.25 6.98 3.64
N VAL A 62 0.76 6.83 2.41
CA VAL A 62 0.81 5.59 1.64
C VAL A 62 2.24 5.29 1.20
N VAL A 63 2.94 6.30 0.69
CA VAL A 63 4.35 6.19 0.30
C VAL A 63 5.19 5.83 1.52
N GLN A 64 5.00 6.52 2.66
CA GLN A 64 5.72 6.21 3.89
C GLN A 64 5.45 4.78 4.39
N ALA A 65 4.20 4.31 4.34
CA ALA A 65 3.87 2.94 4.73
C ALA A 65 4.53 1.90 3.81
N ILE A 66 4.53 2.16 2.50
CA ILE A 66 5.20 1.32 1.49
C ILE A 66 6.71 1.30 1.73
N GLU A 67 7.34 2.46 1.91
CA GLU A 67 8.77 2.58 2.20
C GLU A 67 9.14 1.89 3.52
N ALA A 68 8.33 2.06 4.57
CA ALA A 68 8.52 1.39 5.84
C ALA A 68 8.41 -0.14 5.72
N ALA A 69 7.52 -0.66 4.87
CA ALA A 69 7.44 -2.09 4.57
C ALA A 69 8.55 -2.61 3.64
N LEU A 70 9.11 -1.73 2.81
CA LEU A 70 10.30 -2.05 2.01
C LEU A 70 11.57 -2.10 2.87
N ALA A 71 11.69 -1.16 3.82
CA ALA A 71 12.81 -1.07 4.76
C ALA A 71 12.75 -2.14 5.86
N ASN A 72 11.55 -2.48 6.36
CA ASN A 72 11.37 -3.59 7.30
C ASN A 72 11.38 -4.92 6.54
N ASN A 73 12.54 -5.58 6.49
CA ASN A 73 12.66 -7.01 6.15
C ASN A 73 12.07 -7.94 7.23
N SER A 74 11.35 -7.39 8.22
CA SER A 74 10.90 -8.10 9.40
C SER A 74 9.50 -8.65 9.20
N SER A 75 9.40 -9.97 9.34
CA SER A 75 8.19 -10.78 9.40
C SER A 75 7.15 -10.14 10.33
N ILE A 76 6.12 -9.49 9.78
CA ILE A 76 5.03 -8.88 10.56
C ILE A 76 4.14 -9.92 11.28
N PHE A 77 4.38 -11.22 11.09
CA PHE A 77 3.88 -12.26 12.00
C PHE A 77 4.81 -12.42 13.21
N THR A 78 4.82 -11.44 14.12
CA THR A 78 5.18 -11.72 15.51
C THR A 78 4.34 -10.82 16.43
N ALA A 79 3.68 -11.49 17.37
CA ALA A 79 2.89 -11.00 18.50
C ALA A 79 1.45 -10.51 18.19
N ALA A 80 0.48 -11.42 18.31
CA ALA A 80 -0.22 -11.71 19.57
C ALA A 80 -1.09 -12.96 19.42
#